data_AF-A0A7V9NRE5-F1
#
_entry.id   AF-A0A7V9NRE5-F1
#
_cell.length_a   1.000
_cell.length_b   1.000
_cell.length_c   1.000
_cell.angle_alpha   90.00
_cell.angle_beta   90.00
_cell.angle_gamma   90.00
#
_symmetry.space_group_name_H-M   'P 1'
#
loop_
_entity.id
_entity.type
_entity.pdbx_description
1 polymer ?
#
loop_
_entity_poly.entity_id
_entity_poly.type
_entity_poly.pdbx_seq_one_letter_code
_entity_poly.pdbx_strand_id
1 'polypeptide(L)'
;MRRLRGVVIVVCVAAIPTMIVGSILERTGVALFGGLCAAIAVGCLLVATTVAPAPKPNSAEDEAARVEALINDLAAQGADEAALRGLANTAIRLGRAQQGQ
;
A
#
# COMPACT_ATOMS: atom_id res chain seq x y z
N MET A 1 12.36 -8.55 5.89
CA MET A 1 10.90 -8.30 5.87
C MET A 1 10.12 -8.80 7.10
N ARG A 2 10.51 -9.91 7.77
CA ARG A 2 9.82 -10.38 8.99
C ARG A 2 9.82 -9.36 10.15
N ARG A 3 10.91 -8.61 10.35
CA ARG A 3 11.01 -7.60 11.41
C ARG A 3 10.07 -6.42 11.20
N LEU A 4 9.88 -5.96 9.96
CA LEU A 4 8.94 -4.87 9.64
C LEU A 4 7.49 -5.30 9.88
N ARG A 5 7.12 -6.52 9.46
CA ARG A 5 5.80 -7.11 9.77
C ARG A 5 5.58 -7.24 11.29
N GLY A 6 6.60 -7.65 12.03
CA GLY A 6 6.56 -7.73 13.49
C GLY A 6 6.33 -6.37 14.16
N VAL A 7 7.07 -5.34 13.73
CA VAL A 7 6.91 -3.97 14.25
C VAL A 7 5.51 -3.42 13.96
N VAL A 8 4.99 -3.66 12.74
CA VAL A 8 3.62 -3.25 12.36
C VAL A 8 2.56 -3.94 13.22
N ILE A 9 2.69 -5.25 13.46
CA ILE A 9 1.76 -6.01 14.31
C ILE A 9 1.80 -5.49 15.75
N VAL A 10 3.00 -5.24 16.29
CA VAL A 10 3.17 -4.70 17.65
C VAL A 10 2.53 -3.32 17.77
N VAL A 11 2.70 -2.44 16.79
CA VAL A 11 2.05 -1.11 16.78
C VAL A 11 0.53 -1.23 16.69
N CYS A 12 0.01 -2.13 15.85
CA CYS A 12 -1.42 -2.34 15.67
C CYS A 12 -2.08 -2.90 16.95
N VAL A 13 -1.44 -3.89 17.59
CA VAL A 13 -1.90 -4.48 18.85
C VAL A 13 -1.77 -3.50 20.02
N ALA A 14 -0.81 -2.56 19.99
CA ALA A 14 -0.69 -1.51 21.01
C ALA A 14 -1.72 -0.38 20.84
N ALA A 15 -2.22 -0.13 19.63
CA ALA A 15 -3.20 0.92 19.35
C ALA A 15 -4.59 0.62 19.94
N ILE A 16 -5.04 -0.63 19.88
CA ILE A 16 -6.35 -1.07 20.39
C ILE A 16 -6.52 -0.83 21.92
N PRO A 17 -5.61 -1.30 22.80
CA PRO A 17 -5.73 -1.07 24.24
C PRO A 17 -5.52 0.41 24.61
N THR A 18 -4.76 1.16 23.82
CA THR A 18 -4.59 2.61 24.00
C THR A 18 -5.92 3.34 23.82
N MET A 19 -6.77 2.92 22.86
CA MET A 19 -8.12 3.47 22.69
C MET A 19 -9.05 3.12 23.85
N ILE A 20 -8.95 1.90 24.39
CA ILE A 20 -9.81 1.41 25.48
C ILE A 20 -9.47 2.09 26.81
N VAL A 21 -8.18 2.16 27.17
CA VAL A 21 -7.72 2.81 28.42
C VAL A 21 -7.98 4.32 28.37
N GLY A 22 -7.83 4.94 27.20
CA GLY A 22 -8.11 6.36 27.01
C GLY A 22 -9.57 6.73 27.25
N SER A 23 -10.51 5.81 27.02
CA SER A 23 -11.94 6.03 27.26
C SER A 23 -12.35 5.93 28.73
N ILE A 24 -11.57 5.26 29.58
CA ILE A 24 -11.88 5.04 31.01
C ILE A 24 -11.44 6.22 31.88
N LEU A 25 -10.50 7.06 31.40
CA LEU A 25 -9.91 8.14 32.19
C LEU A 25 -10.64 9.51 32.11
N GLU A 26 -11.80 9.59 31.45
CA GLU A 26 -12.67 10.80 31.44
C GLU A 26 -11.93 12.13 31.11
N ARG A 27 -10.93 12.09 30.20
CA ARG A 27 -10.26 13.29 29.66
C ARG A 27 -10.27 13.27 28.14
N THR A 28 -11.14 14.09 27.56
CA THR A 28 -11.40 14.25 26.12
C THR A 28 -10.17 14.51 25.23
N GLY A 29 -9.04 14.94 25.81
CA GLY A 29 -7.77 15.13 25.09
C GLY A 29 -7.06 13.84 24.68
N VAL A 30 -7.31 12.71 25.38
CA VAL A 30 -6.59 11.45 25.12
C VAL A 30 -7.22 10.66 23.97
N ALA A 31 -8.53 10.80 23.75
CA ALA A 31 -9.23 10.23 22.60
C ALA A 31 -8.74 10.82 21.26
N LEU A 32 -8.45 12.13 21.23
CA LEU A 32 -7.89 12.83 20.06
C LEU A 32 -6.47 12.35 19.73
N PHE A 33 -5.63 12.13 20.74
CA PHE A 33 -4.27 11.62 20.54
C PHE A 33 -4.28 10.17 20.05
N GLY A 34 -5.19 9.34 20.55
CA GLY A 34 -5.41 7.97 20.08
C GLY A 34 -5.80 7.92 18.59
N GLY A 35 -6.73 8.80 18.17
CA GLY A 35 -7.12 8.93 16.76
C GLY A 35 -5.99 9.42 15.86
N LEU A 36 -5.19 10.40 16.31
CA LEU A 36 -4.05 10.91 15.55
C LEU A 36 -2.95 9.86 15.37
N CYS A 37 -2.62 9.10 16.42
CA CYS A 37 -1.68 7.98 16.34
C CYS A 37 -2.18 6.90 15.37
N ALA A 38 -3.48 6.58 15.38
CA ALA A 38 -4.06 5.64 14.43
C ALA A 38 -3.99 6.14 12.99
N ALA A 39 -4.29 7.43 12.74
CA ALA A 39 -4.20 8.03 11.41
C ALA A 39 -2.76 8.04 10.87
N ILE A 40 -1.77 8.36 11.71
CA ILE A 40 -0.35 8.30 11.35
C ILE A 40 0.05 6.86 11.05
N ALA A 41 -0.37 5.89 11.88
CA ALA A 41 -0.08 4.48 11.66
C ALA A 41 -0.67 3.96 10.34
N VAL A 42 -1.93 4.31 10.03
CA VAL A 42 -2.58 3.94 8.76
C VAL A 42 -1.89 4.62 7.58
N GLY A 43 -1.51 5.90 7.70
CA GLY A 43 -0.76 6.61 6.67
C GLY A 43 0.60 5.95 6.38
N CYS A 44 1.36 5.62 7.43
CA CYS A 44 2.61 4.88 7.30
C CYS A 44 2.40 3.48 6.70
N LEU A 45 1.31 2.79 7.07
CA LEU A 45 0.97 1.47 6.54
C LEU A 45 0.60 1.54 5.05
N LEU A 46 -0.12 2.57 4.64
CA LEU A 46 -0.51 2.81 3.25
C LEU A 46 0.72 3.08 2.40
N VAL A 47 1.61 3.98 2.84
CA VAL A 47 2.90 4.21 2.17
C VAL A 47 3.70 2.92 2.12
N ALA A 48 3.85 2.20 3.23
CA ALA A 48 4.60 0.95 3.24
C ALA A 48 4.01 -0.12 2.31
N THR A 49 2.68 -0.13 2.10
CA THR A 49 1.98 -1.04 1.20
C THR A 49 2.14 -0.63 -0.26
N THR A 50 2.20 0.68 -0.56
CA THR A 50 2.41 1.18 -1.92
C THR A 50 3.85 0.99 -2.39
N VAL A 51 4.85 1.07 -1.51
CA VAL A 51 6.26 0.75 -1.82
C VAL A 51 6.62 -0.71 -1.58
N ALA A 52 5.71 -1.53 -1.04
CA ALA A 52 6.00 -2.94 -0.84
C ALA A 52 6.24 -3.60 -2.21
N PRO A 53 7.36 -4.32 -2.40
CA PRO A 53 7.60 -5.04 -3.63
C PRO A 53 6.48 -6.06 -3.83
N ALA A 54 5.85 -6.00 -5.00
CA ALA A 54 4.81 -6.94 -5.38
C ALA A 54 5.36 -8.38 -5.28
N PRO A 55 4.53 -9.36 -4.86
CA PRO A 55 4.93 -10.76 -4.87
C PRO A 55 5.43 -11.13 -6.26
N LYS A 56 6.58 -11.81 -6.31
CA LYS A 56 7.17 -12.25 -7.58
C LYS A 56 6.16 -13.16 -8.28
N PRO A 57 5.82 -12.88 -9.54
CA PRO A 57 4.84 -13.68 -10.26
C PRO A 57 5.32 -15.12 -10.47
N ASN A 58 4.37 -16.06 -10.52
CA ASN A 58 4.66 -17.47 -10.75
C ASN A 58 5.20 -17.73 -12.16
N SER A 59 4.67 -17.02 -13.17
CA SER A 59 5.21 -16.97 -14.53
C SER A 59 5.11 -15.56 -15.12
N ALA A 60 5.93 -15.29 -16.14
CA ALA A 60 5.87 -14.04 -16.90
C ALA A 60 4.55 -13.91 -17.68
N GLU A 61 4.00 -15.00 -18.21
CA GLU A 61 2.70 -14.98 -18.89
C GLU A 61 1.55 -14.65 -17.94
N ASP A 62 1.52 -15.23 -16.74
CA ASP A 62 0.46 -14.97 -15.75
C ASP A 62 0.46 -13.50 -15.32
N GLU A 63 1.64 -12.90 -15.14
CA GLU A 63 1.75 -11.48 -14.81
C GLU A 63 1.34 -10.59 -15.98
N ALA A 64 1.71 -10.95 -17.21
CA ALA A 64 1.29 -10.21 -18.39
C ALA A 64 -0.25 -10.20 -18.51
N ALA A 65 -0.90 -11.35 -18.33
CA ALA A 65 -2.35 -11.46 -18.34
C ALA A 65 -3.01 -10.63 -17.22
N ARG A 66 -2.42 -10.62 -16.03
CA ARG A 66 -2.89 -9.80 -14.90
C ARG A 66 -2.79 -8.30 -15.19
N VAL A 67 -1.67 -7.86 -15.77
CA VAL A 67 -1.46 -6.45 -16.14
C VAL A 67 -2.43 -6.03 -17.24
N GLU A 68 -2.65 -6.88 -18.24
CA GLU A 68 -3.59 -6.61 -19.34
C GLU A 68 -5.04 -6.49 -18.82
N ALA A 69 -5.45 -7.35 -17.89
CA ALA A 69 -6.75 -7.26 -17.23
C ALA A 69 -6.93 -5.94 -16.45
N LEU A 70 -5.89 -5.48 -15.75
CA LEU A 70 -5.91 -4.20 -15.03
C LEU A 70 -6.01 -3.00 -15.99
N ILE A 71 -5.25 -3.00 -17.08
CA ILE A 71 -5.32 -1.95 -18.10
C ILE A 71 -6.75 -1.89 -18.68
N ASN A 72 -7.34 -3.03 -19.00
CA ASN A 72 -8.69 -3.11 -19.55
C ASN A 72 -9.77 -2.66 -18.55
N ASP A 73 -9.61 -3.00 -17.26
CA ASP A 73 -10.52 -2.54 -16.19
C ASP A 73 -10.44 -1.02 -16.00
N LEU A 74 -9.25 -0.43 -16.00
CA LEU A 74 -9.07 1.02 -15.91
C LEU A 74 -9.63 1.74 -17.15
N ALA A 75 -9.42 1.18 -18.34
CA ALA A 75 -10.02 1.71 -19.57
C ALA A 75 -11.56 1.65 -19.53
N ALA A 76 -12.13 0.56 -19.01
CA ALA A 76 -13.57 0.41 -18.81
C ALA A 76 -14.14 1.42 -17.80
N GLN A 77 -13.34 1.85 -16.82
CA GLN A 77 -13.68 2.93 -15.88
C GLN A 77 -13.57 4.34 -16.50
N GLY A 78 -13.22 4.43 -17.79
CA GLY A 78 -13.12 5.69 -18.54
C GLY A 78 -11.74 6.34 -18.51
N ALA A 79 -10.70 5.61 -18.09
CA ALA A 79 -9.34 6.09 -18.24
C ALA A 79 -8.94 6.14 -19.73
N ASP A 80 -8.17 7.16 -20.11
CA ASP A 80 -7.70 7.32 -21.50
C ASP A 80 -6.71 6.23 -21.89
N GLU A 81 -7.09 5.41 -22.86
CA GLU A 81 -6.31 4.28 -23.38
C GLU A 81 -4.91 4.69 -23.84
N ALA A 82 -4.79 5.88 -24.47
CA ALA A 82 -3.51 6.39 -24.95
C ALA A 82 -2.58 6.76 -23.79
N ALA A 83 -3.10 7.39 -22.75
CA ALA A 83 -2.38 7.67 -21.51
C ALA A 83 -1.95 6.37 -20.80
N LEU A 84 -2.82 5.35 -20.74
CA LEU A 84 -2.48 4.05 -20.15
C LEU A 84 -1.33 3.36 -20.91
N ARG A 85 -1.37 3.35 -22.24
CA ARG A 85 -0.27 2.81 -23.07
C ARG A 85 1.02 3.58 -22.88
N GLY A 86 0.95 4.90 -22.79
CA GLY A 86 2.12 5.75 -22.49
C GLY A 86 2.75 5.44 -21.12
N LEU A 87 1.91 5.25 -20.11
CA LEU A 87 2.34 4.86 -18.76
C LEU A 87 2.99 3.47 -18.75
N ALA A 88 2.35 2.48 -19.36
CA ALA A 88 2.88 1.11 -19.47
C ALA A 88 4.25 1.10 -20.16
N ASN A 89 4.41 1.82 -21.27
CA ASN A 89 5.68 1.88 -22.00
C ASN A 89 6.78 2.57 -21.17
N THR A 90 6.42 3.60 -20.40
CA THR A 90 7.36 4.29 -19.49
C THR A 90 7.80 3.36 -18.35
N ALA A 91 6.87 2.59 -17.78
CA ALA A 91 7.16 1.59 -16.76
C ALA A 91 8.07 0.46 -17.29
N ILE A 92 7.80 -0.06 -18.50
CA ILE A 92 8.67 -1.06 -19.15
C ILE A 92 10.06 -0.51 -19.40
N ARG A 93 10.18 0.73 -19.88
CA ARG A 93 11.47 1.38 -20.11
C ARG A 93 12.27 1.54 -18.81
N LEU A 94 11.60 1.92 -17.72
CA LEU A 94 12.22 2.01 -16.40
C LEU A 94 12.68 0.64 -15.89
N GLY A 95 11.84 -0.39 -16.00
CA GLY A 95 12.19 -1.76 -15.61
C GLY A 95 13.39 -2.32 -16.40
N ARG A 96 13.42 -2.09 -17.72
CA ARG A 96 14.57 -2.46 -18.56
C ARG A 96 15.85 -1.72 -18.16
N ALA A 97 15.76 -0.44 -17.83
CA ALA A 97 16.90 0.35 -17.36
C ALA A 97 17.46 -0.17 -16.01
N GLN A 98 16.59 -0.65 -15.11
CA GLN A 98 16.99 -1.22 -13.81
C GLN A 98 17.57 -2.63 -13.92
N GLN A 99 17.20 -3.41 -14.94
CA GLN A 99 17.75 -4.75 -15.19
C GLN A 99 19.05 -4.76 -16.00
N GLY A 100 19.38 -3.66 -16.67
CA GLY A 100 20.64 -3.47 -17.41
C GLY A 100 21.79 -2.95 -16.55
N GLN A 101 21.71 -3.11 -15.22
CA GLN A 101 22.69 -2.65 -14.23
C GLN A 101 23.15 -3.83 -13.37
#